data_AF-A0A1H1RPJ0-F1
#
_entry.id   AF-A0A1H1RPJ0-F1
#
_cell.length_a   1.000
_cell.length_b   1.000
_cell.length_c   1.000
_cell.angle_alpha   90.00
_cell.angle_beta   90.00
_cell.angle_gamma   90.00
#
_symmetry.space_group_name_H-M   'P 1'
#
loop_
_entity.id
_entity.type
_entity.pdbx_description
1 polymer ?
#
loop_
_entity_poly.entity_id
_entity_poly.type
_entity_poly.pdbx_seq_one_letter_code
_entity_poly.pdbx_strand_id
1 'polypeptide(L)'
;MNPLLPASEPTPSTDQGRWFVAEVHPHAPALKSWLRSRFPRLPDVEDIAQIAFLRLWRRQSQPGTAMPRSPKAVLFAIARNAAIDEVRHRVASRTDAVAETGQLHVLDEGSDVPATVSARQELEFLADALRGLPTRCRQVITLTKIYGLTEKQVAEKLGISENTVRTHVVRGMESCTEYLRRHGVNRK
;
A
#
# COMPACT_ATOMS: atom_id res chain seq x y z
N MET A 1 -36.86 -9.08 29.19
CA MET A 1 -36.43 -8.00 28.27
C MET A 1 -35.00 -7.63 28.62
N ASN A 2 -34.03 -8.15 27.87
CA ASN A 2 -32.61 -7.87 28.04
C ASN A 2 -32.24 -6.77 27.03
N PRO A 3 -31.80 -5.57 27.45
CA PRO A 3 -31.34 -4.57 26.50
C PRO A 3 -29.97 -5.02 25.97
N LEU A 4 -29.92 -5.33 24.67
CA LEU A 4 -28.68 -5.47 23.91
C LEU A 4 -27.93 -4.14 23.99
N LEU A 5 -26.97 -4.04 24.89
CA LEU A 5 -25.90 -3.05 24.80
C LEU A 5 -25.19 -3.26 23.44
N PRO A 6 -25.05 -2.23 22.59
CA PRO A 6 -24.17 -2.33 21.44
C PRO A 6 -22.74 -2.58 21.96
N ALA A 7 -22.06 -3.56 21.37
CA ALA A 7 -20.67 -3.88 21.68
C ALA A 7 -19.86 -2.58 21.73
N SER A 8 -19.30 -2.28 22.91
CA SER A 8 -18.50 -1.08 23.13
C SER A 8 -17.43 -0.98 22.06
N GLU A 9 -17.54 0.03 21.18
CA GLU A 9 -16.43 0.40 20.32
C GLU A 9 -15.23 0.70 21.24
N PRO A 10 -14.01 0.22 20.91
CA PRO A 10 -12.85 0.54 21.72
C PRO A 10 -12.65 2.05 21.71
N THR A 11 -13.02 2.71 22.81
CA THR A 11 -12.73 4.12 23.03
C THR A 11 -11.22 4.28 22.98
N PRO A 12 -10.69 5.14 22.09
CA PRO A 12 -9.25 5.28 21.96
C PRO A 12 -8.65 5.72 23.29
N SER A 13 -7.54 5.11 23.67
CA SER A 13 -6.72 5.67 24.74
C SER A 13 -6.23 7.05 24.30
N THR A 14 -6.10 7.97 25.24
CA THR A 14 -5.60 9.33 24.98
C THR A 14 -4.24 9.31 24.26
N ASP A 15 -3.43 8.27 24.48
CA ASP A 15 -2.16 8.04 23.81
C ASP A 15 -2.31 7.71 22.31
N GLN A 16 -3.30 6.90 21.94
CA GLN A 16 -3.56 6.56 20.55
C GLN A 16 -3.97 7.78 19.72
N GLY A 17 -4.85 8.62 20.28
CA GLY A 17 -5.28 9.86 19.66
C GLY A 17 -4.11 10.83 19.43
N ARG A 18 -3.26 11.02 20.45
CA ARG A 18 -2.05 11.84 20.33
C ARG A 18 -1.08 11.32 19.28
N TRP A 19 -0.80 10.02 19.29
CA TRP A 19 0.07 9.39 18.29
C TRP A 19 -0.45 9.60 16.88
N PHE A 20 -1.76 9.42 16.65
CA PHE A 20 -2.31 9.59 15.32
C PHE A 20 -2.20 11.03 14.79
N VAL A 21 -2.49 12.02 15.65
CA VAL A 21 -2.36 13.43 15.29
C VAL A 21 -0.91 13.81 15.01
N ALA A 22 0.04 13.26 15.78
CA ALA A 22 1.46 13.57 15.64
C ALA A 22 2.14 12.84 14.46
N GLU A 23 1.82 11.56 14.26
CA GLU A 23 2.60 10.67 13.39
C GLU A 23 1.87 10.27 12.09
N VAL A 24 0.55 10.40 12.05
CA VAL A 24 -0.26 9.93 10.90
C VAL A 24 -0.89 11.11 10.15
N HIS A 25 -1.57 12.00 10.87
CA HIS A 25 -2.28 13.13 10.28
C HIS A 25 -1.40 14.06 9.40
N PRO A 26 -0.12 14.35 9.74
CA PRO A 26 0.73 15.20 8.90
C PRO A 26 0.97 14.66 7.49
N HIS A 27 0.72 13.38 7.25
CA HIS A 27 0.88 12.75 5.94
C HIS A 27 -0.37 12.86 5.04
N ALA A 28 -1.47 13.44 5.52
CA ALA A 28 -2.71 13.56 4.76
C ALA A 28 -2.56 14.30 3.42
N PRO A 29 -1.89 15.47 3.34
CA PRO A 29 -1.74 16.18 2.06
C PRO A 29 -0.92 15.37 1.04
N ALA A 30 0.18 14.78 1.49
CA ALA A 30 1.05 13.94 0.66
C ALA A 30 0.31 12.69 0.16
N LEU A 31 -0.49 12.06 1.03
CA LEU A 31 -1.30 10.90 0.65
C LEU A 31 -2.31 11.24 -0.44
N LYS A 32 -3.02 12.36 -0.30
CA LYS A 32 -4.02 12.79 -1.29
C LYS A 32 -3.41 13.18 -2.62
N SER A 33 -2.28 13.89 -2.61
CA SER A 33 -1.54 14.20 -3.83
C SER A 33 -1.08 12.92 -4.54
N TRP A 34 -0.54 11.97 -3.78
CA TRP A 34 -0.10 10.68 -4.29
C TRP A 34 -1.26 9.87 -4.89
N LEU A 35 -2.41 9.81 -4.21
CA LEU A 35 -3.61 9.12 -4.72
C LEU A 35 -4.12 9.74 -6.04
N ARG A 36 -4.19 11.07 -6.14
CA ARG A 36 -4.61 11.78 -7.36
C ARG A 36 -3.71 11.48 -8.56
N SER A 37 -2.40 11.55 -8.35
CA SER A 37 -1.41 11.25 -9.39
C SER A 37 -1.47 9.77 -9.80
N ARG A 38 -1.56 8.87 -8.83
CA ARG A 38 -1.37 7.44 -9.04
C ARG A 38 -2.63 6.68 -9.46
N PHE A 39 -3.80 7.26 -9.21
CA PHE A 39 -5.13 6.71 -9.51
C PHE A 39 -6.03 7.80 -10.13
N PRO A 40 -5.76 8.24 -11.36
CA PRO A 40 -6.49 9.35 -12.01
C PRO A 40 -7.99 9.06 -12.22
N ARG A 41 -8.39 7.78 -12.23
CA ARG A 41 -9.78 7.35 -12.39
C ARG A 41 -10.53 7.19 -11.06
N LEU A 42 -9.88 7.52 -9.95
CA LEU A 42 -10.48 7.49 -8.62
C LEU A 42 -11.30 8.79 -8.44
N PRO A 43 -12.63 8.72 -8.30
CA PRO A 43 -13.45 9.93 -8.26
C PRO A 43 -13.40 10.64 -6.91
N ASP A 44 -13.28 9.89 -5.81
CA ASP A 44 -13.18 10.45 -4.47
C ASP A 44 -11.91 9.99 -3.77
N VAL A 45 -10.90 10.86 -3.81
CA VAL A 45 -9.61 10.66 -3.13
C VAL A 45 -9.73 10.90 -1.63
N GLU A 46 -10.66 11.75 -1.20
CA GLU A 46 -10.86 12.06 0.22
C GLU A 46 -11.44 10.85 0.94
N ASP A 47 -12.42 10.19 0.32
CA ASP A 47 -13.01 8.94 0.83
C ASP A 47 -11.96 7.84 1.00
N ILE A 48 -11.11 7.63 0.00
CA ILE A 48 -10.04 6.63 0.08
C ILE A 48 -9.01 7.00 1.17
N ALA A 49 -8.67 8.28 1.31
CA ALA A 49 -7.80 8.73 2.38
C ALA A 49 -8.44 8.47 3.76
N GLN A 50 -9.72 8.78 3.91
CA GLN A 50 -10.47 8.55 5.15
C GLN A 50 -10.57 7.06 5.49
N ILE A 51 -10.85 6.20 4.51
CA ILE A 51 -10.81 4.74 4.67
C ILE A 51 -9.43 4.29 5.14
N ALA A 52 -8.35 4.86 4.58
CA ALA A 52 -7.00 4.51 4.98
C ALA A 52 -6.69 4.89 6.42
N PHE A 53 -7.10 6.08 6.84
CA PHE A 53 -6.99 6.55 8.22
C PHE A 53 -7.77 5.66 9.19
N LEU A 54 -9.03 5.35 8.88
CA LEU A 54 -9.88 4.51 9.72
C LEU A 54 -9.33 3.08 9.85
N ARG A 55 -8.84 2.50 8.76
CA ARG A 55 -8.23 1.16 8.77
C ARG A 55 -6.93 1.15 9.58
N LEU A 56 -6.10 2.18 9.46
CA LEU A 56 -4.88 2.31 10.28
C LEU A 56 -5.22 2.48 11.76
N TRP A 57 -6.20 3.34 12.06
CA TRP A 57 -6.68 3.57 13.42
C TRP A 57 -7.19 2.29 14.07
N ARG A 58 -8.12 1.58 13.42
CA ARG A 58 -8.66 0.31 13.93
C ARG A 58 -7.58 -0.73 14.15
N ARG A 59 -6.59 -0.81 13.25
CA ARG A 59 -5.45 -1.70 13.41
C ARG A 59 -4.67 -1.39 14.69
N GLN A 60 -4.45 -0.12 15.00
CA GLN A 60 -3.72 0.26 16.21
C GLN A 60 -4.55 0.16 17.50
N SER A 61 -5.88 0.14 17.40
CA SER A 61 -6.76 -0.09 18.55
C SER A 61 -6.84 -1.56 18.97
N GLN A 62 -6.27 -2.49 18.19
CA GLN A 62 -6.29 -3.91 18.52
C GLN A 62 -5.29 -4.24 19.63
N PRO A 63 -5.72 -4.93 20.71
CA PRO A 63 -4.83 -5.34 21.81
C PRO A 63 -3.62 -6.13 21.29
N GLY A 64 -2.42 -5.80 21.80
CA GLY A 64 -1.17 -6.47 21.40
C GLY A 64 -0.57 -5.99 20.08
N THR A 65 -1.16 -4.99 19.42
CA THR A 65 -0.57 -4.40 18.21
C THR A 65 0.54 -3.42 18.57
N ALA A 66 1.76 -3.70 18.12
CA ALA A 66 2.88 -2.78 18.26
C ALA A 66 2.78 -1.60 17.27
N MET A 67 3.19 -0.42 17.72
CA MET A 67 3.26 0.76 16.85
C MET A 67 4.20 0.51 15.67
N PRO A 68 3.80 0.91 14.45
CA PRO A 68 4.58 0.63 13.26
C PRO A 68 5.81 1.54 13.24
N ARG A 69 6.97 0.98 12.91
CA ARG A 69 8.22 1.75 12.74
C ARG A 69 8.13 2.87 11.70
N SER A 70 7.21 2.73 10.73
CA SER A 70 6.92 3.77 9.74
C SER A 70 5.40 3.89 9.53
N PRO A 71 4.72 4.78 10.28
CA PRO A 71 3.28 5.01 10.16
C PRO A 71 2.89 5.46 8.75
N LYS A 72 3.70 6.32 8.14
CA LYS A 72 3.56 6.76 6.73
C LYS A 72 3.49 5.59 5.76
N ALA A 73 4.44 4.66 5.83
CA ALA A 73 4.50 3.54 4.89
C ALA A 73 3.27 2.63 5.02
N VAL A 74 2.80 2.41 6.25
CA VAL A 74 1.59 1.61 6.50
C VAL A 74 0.35 2.34 5.98
N LEU A 75 0.21 3.64 6.24
CA LEU A 75 -0.90 4.47 5.75
C LEU A 75 -1.02 4.41 4.22
N PHE A 76 0.09 4.62 3.51
CA PHE A 76 0.11 4.60 2.05
C PHE A 76 -0.21 3.22 1.49
N ALA A 77 0.27 2.14 2.13
CA ALA A 77 -0.09 0.79 1.74
C ALA A 77 -1.59 0.51 1.88
N ILE A 78 -2.21 0.96 2.97
CA ILE A 78 -3.65 0.80 3.20
C ILE A 78 -4.45 1.60 2.16
N ALA A 79 -4.09 2.86 1.92
CA ALA A 79 -4.76 3.72 0.94
C ALA A 79 -4.67 3.16 -0.47
N ARG A 80 -3.50 2.65 -0.84
CA ARG A 80 -3.26 1.99 -2.12
C ARG A 80 -4.18 0.78 -2.33
N ASN A 81 -4.34 -0.04 -1.30
CA ASN A 81 -5.22 -1.21 -1.37
C ASN A 81 -6.69 -0.78 -1.48
N ALA A 82 -7.11 0.22 -0.70
CA ALA A 82 -8.45 0.78 -0.79
C ALA A 82 -8.75 1.38 -2.20
N ALA A 83 -7.81 2.12 -2.78
CA ALA A 83 -7.95 2.65 -4.14
C ALA A 83 -8.07 1.54 -5.20
N ILE A 84 -7.32 0.45 -5.04
CA ILE A 84 -7.37 -0.68 -5.97
C ILE A 84 -8.68 -1.45 -5.85
N ASP A 85 -9.16 -1.66 -4.62
CA ASP A 85 -10.44 -2.29 -4.37
C ASP A 85 -11.57 -1.48 -5.01
N GLU A 86 -11.54 -0.15 -4.86
CA GLU A 86 -12.51 0.77 -5.46
C GLU A 86 -12.47 0.73 -6.99
N VAL A 87 -11.28 0.77 -7.59
CA VAL A 87 -11.13 0.67 -9.05
C VAL A 87 -11.63 -0.69 -9.56
N ARG A 88 -11.33 -1.79 -8.86
CA ARG A 88 -11.82 -3.14 -9.23
C ARG A 88 -13.34 -3.23 -9.13
N HIS A 89 -13.92 -2.72 -8.05
CA HIS A 89 -15.38 -2.72 -7.86
C HIS A 89 -16.08 -1.98 -8.99
N ARG A 90 -15.53 -0.85 -9.43
CA ARG A 90 -16.06 -0.08 -10.56
C ARG A 90 -15.94 -0.80 -11.90
N VAL A 91 -14.82 -1.48 -12.15
CA VAL A 91 -14.68 -2.30 -13.36
C VAL A 91 -15.71 -3.42 -13.35
N ALA A 92 -15.87 -4.13 -12.22
CA ALA A 92 -16.85 -5.19 -12.07
C ALA A 92 -18.29 -4.67 -12.24
N SER A 93 -18.64 -3.57 -11.60
CA SER A 93 -19.97 -2.94 -11.67
C SER A 93 -20.28 -2.30 -13.03
N ARG A 94 -19.27 -1.95 -13.83
CA ARG A 94 -19.46 -1.49 -15.22
C ARG A 94 -19.65 -2.64 -16.21
N THR A 95 -19.35 -3.89 -15.83
CA THR A 95 -19.50 -5.05 -16.73
C THR A 95 -20.96 -5.36 -17.09
N ASP A 96 -21.95 -4.82 -16.37
CA ASP A 96 -23.38 -4.90 -16.74
C ASP A 96 -23.79 -3.86 -17.80
N ALA A 97 -22.90 -2.93 -18.17
CA ALA A 97 -23.13 -1.96 -19.22
C ALA A 97 -21.85 -1.76 -20.07
N VAL A 98 -21.72 -2.62 -21.08
CA VAL A 98 -20.78 -2.53 -22.21
C VAL A 98 -19.31 -2.82 -21.86
N ALA A 99 -18.83 -3.89 -22.47
CA ALA A 99 -17.43 -4.29 -22.47
C ALA A 99 -16.53 -3.18 -23.03
N GLU A 100 -15.79 -2.52 -22.16
CA GLU A 100 -14.63 -1.74 -22.56
C GLU A 100 -13.42 -2.18 -21.72
N THR A 101 -12.42 -2.69 -22.44
CA THR A 101 -11.20 -3.30 -21.92
C THR A 101 -10.33 -2.25 -21.23
N GLY A 102 -10.66 -1.90 -19.98
CA GLY A 102 -9.92 -0.93 -19.19
C GLY A 102 -8.73 -1.55 -18.49
N GLN A 103 -7.60 -1.68 -19.19
CA GLN A 103 -6.30 -1.91 -18.56
C GLN A 103 -6.12 -0.96 -17.37
N LEU A 104 -5.71 -1.52 -16.23
CA LEU A 104 -5.41 -0.80 -14.99
C LEU A 104 -4.21 0.13 -15.23
N HIS A 105 -4.44 1.28 -15.85
CA HIS A 105 -3.42 2.28 -16.14
C HIS A 105 -3.10 3.04 -14.86
N VAL A 106 -2.31 2.36 -14.05
CA VAL A 106 -1.40 2.93 -13.07
C VAL A 106 -0.48 3.88 -13.84
N LEU A 107 -0.67 5.20 -13.69
CA LEU A 107 0.28 6.15 -14.24
C LEU A 107 1.60 6.05 -13.48
N ASP A 108 2.68 5.93 -14.24
CA ASP A 108 4.07 6.01 -13.82
C ASP A 108 4.62 7.36 -14.30
N GLU A 109 4.54 8.41 -13.49
CA GLU A 109 5.17 9.72 -13.78
C GLU A 109 5.51 10.37 -12.42
N GLY A 110 6.70 10.93 -12.14
CA GLY A 110 7.59 11.67 -13.03
C GLY A 110 7.18 13.15 -13.04
N SER A 111 7.69 13.98 -12.11
CA SER A 111 7.83 15.45 -12.24
C SER A 111 8.52 16.12 -11.02
N ASP A 112 9.74 16.63 -11.27
CA ASP A 112 10.41 17.90 -10.87
C ASP A 112 10.31 18.50 -9.43
N VAL A 113 11.34 19.00 -8.71
CA VAL A 113 12.64 19.69 -8.97
C VAL A 113 13.66 19.35 -7.83
N PRO A 114 14.88 19.93 -7.72
CA PRO A 114 16.22 19.38 -7.98
C PRO A 114 16.71 18.22 -7.05
N ALA A 115 15.85 17.68 -6.18
CA ALA A 115 16.08 16.42 -5.46
C ALA A 115 15.93 15.18 -6.37
N THR A 116 15.62 15.41 -7.65
CA THR A 116 15.24 14.44 -8.67
C THR A 116 16.37 13.55 -9.15
N VAL A 117 17.64 13.99 -9.11
CA VAL A 117 18.76 13.15 -9.58
C VAL A 117 18.98 11.97 -8.64
N SER A 118 19.01 12.22 -7.32
CA SER A 118 19.11 11.15 -6.30
C SER A 118 17.88 10.25 -6.34
N ALA A 119 16.67 10.84 -6.38
CA ALA A 119 15.44 10.05 -6.40
C ALA A 119 15.29 9.21 -7.67
N ARG A 120 15.73 9.71 -8.83
CA ARG A 120 15.72 8.97 -10.11
C ARG A 120 16.75 7.85 -10.13
N GLN A 121 17.95 8.11 -9.61
CA GLN A 121 18.97 7.07 -9.41
C GLN A 121 18.50 6.00 -8.41
N GLU A 122 17.87 6.38 -7.30
CA GLU A 122 17.28 5.44 -6.35
C GLU A 122 16.17 4.59 -6.98
N LEU A 123 15.35 5.19 -7.86
CA LEU A 123 14.32 4.48 -8.60
C LEU A 123 14.92 3.50 -9.63
N GLU A 124 15.98 3.91 -10.33
CA GLU A 124 16.74 3.06 -11.26
C GLU A 124 17.39 1.89 -10.51
N PHE A 125 18.04 2.13 -9.37
CA PHE A 125 18.60 1.05 -8.55
C PHE A 125 17.53 0.12 -7.99
N LEU A 126 16.33 0.62 -7.66
CA LEU A 126 15.22 -0.23 -7.26
C LEU A 126 14.68 -1.06 -8.43
N ALA A 127 14.57 -0.47 -9.62
CA ALA A 127 14.19 -1.19 -10.83
C ALA A 127 15.20 -2.30 -11.14
N ASP A 128 16.49 -2.03 -10.96
CA ASP A 128 17.58 -2.99 -11.17
C ASP A 128 17.57 -4.10 -10.13
N ALA A 129 17.34 -3.75 -8.87
CA ALA A 129 17.13 -4.72 -7.79
C ALA A 129 15.97 -5.68 -8.13
N LEU A 130 14.86 -5.14 -8.64
CA LEU A 130 13.71 -5.94 -9.08
C LEU A 130 14.04 -6.77 -10.34
N ARG A 131 14.86 -6.26 -11.26
CA ARG A 131 15.37 -6.99 -12.44
C ARG A 131 16.30 -8.15 -12.04
N GLY A 132 17.04 -8.02 -10.94
CA GLY A 132 17.90 -9.08 -10.40
C GLY A 132 17.14 -10.25 -9.73
N LEU A 133 15.86 -10.09 -9.42
CA LEU A 133 15.08 -11.15 -8.77
C LEU A 133 14.71 -12.30 -9.74
N PRO A 134 14.65 -13.56 -9.25
CA PRO A 134 14.03 -14.65 -9.99
C PRO A 134 12.57 -14.31 -10.35
N THR A 135 12.12 -14.72 -11.54
CA THR A 135 10.82 -14.31 -12.12
C THR A 135 9.62 -14.47 -11.17
N ARG A 136 9.50 -15.60 -10.47
CA ARG A 136 8.42 -15.83 -9.49
C ARG A 136 8.50 -14.88 -8.30
N CYS A 137 9.71 -14.61 -7.82
CA CYS A 137 9.95 -13.68 -6.71
C CYS A 137 9.62 -12.24 -7.13
N ARG A 138 10.05 -11.84 -8.34
CA ARG A 138 9.71 -10.55 -8.96
C ARG A 138 8.20 -10.39 -9.10
N GLN A 139 7.49 -11.40 -9.61
CA GLN A 139 6.03 -11.38 -9.74
C GLN A 139 5.34 -11.21 -8.39
N VAL A 140 5.76 -11.95 -7.37
CA VAL A 140 5.23 -11.82 -6.00
C VAL A 140 5.49 -10.42 -5.43
N ILE A 141 6.72 -9.91 -5.52
CA ILE A 141 7.08 -8.57 -5.04
C ILE A 141 6.29 -7.50 -5.79
N THR A 142 6.17 -7.63 -7.11
CA THR A 142 5.38 -6.70 -7.93
C THR A 142 3.92 -6.74 -7.50
N LEU A 143 3.31 -7.92 -7.40
CA LEU A 143 1.91 -8.05 -7.04
C LEU A 143 1.61 -7.56 -5.61
N THR A 144 2.51 -7.79 -4.66
CA THR A 144 2.32 -7.38 -3.26
C THR A 144 2.71 -5.92 -3.02
N LYS A 145 3.88 -5.47 -3.48
CA LYS A 145 4.42 -4.13 -3.18
C LYS A 145 4.00 -3.08 -4.19
N ILE A 146 3.84 -3.44 -5.47
CA ILE A 146 3.47 -2.52 -6.56
C ILE A 146 1.98 -2.57 -6.90
N TYR A 147 1.35 -3.75 -6.81
CA TYR A 147 -0.09 -3.95 -7.01
C TYR A 147 -0.89 -4.21 -5.73
N GLY A 148 -0.26 -4.39 -4.56
CA GLY A 148 -0.96 -4.26 -3.26
C GLY A 148 -1.87 -5.42 -2.95
N LEU A 149 -1.77 -6.49 -3.73
CA LEU A 149 -2.54 -7.70 -3.49
C LEU A 149 -2.11 -8.28 -2.14
N THR A 150 -3.10 -8.80 -1.41
CA THR A 150 -2.83 -9.61 -0.21
C THR A 150 -2.12 -10.90 -0.60
N GLU A 151 -1.43 -11.52 0.35
CA GLU A 151 -0.73 -12.78 0.10
C GLU A 151 -1.66 -13.85 -0.44
N LYS A 152 -2.90 -13.90 0.07
CA LYS A 152 -4.00 -14.74 -0.43
C LYS A 152 -4.35 -14.45 -1.90
N GLN A 153 -4.56 -13.19 -2.26
CA GLN A 153 -4.87 -12.81 -3.65
C GLN A 153 -3.71 -13.15 -4.61
N VAL A 154 -2.46 -13.02 -4.16
CA VAL A 154 -1.29 -13.40 -4.95
C VAL A 154 -1.18 -14.92 -5.09
N ALA A 155 -1.45 -15.66 -4.01
CA ALA A 155 -1.48 -17.12 -4.00
C ALA A 155 -2.49 -17.66 -5.01
N GLU A 156 -3.72 -17.16 -4.97
CA GLU A 156 -4.79 -17.49 -5.92
C GLU A 156 -4.38 -17.14 -7.36
N LYS A 157 -3.84 -15.94 -7.58
CA LYS A 157 -3.47 -15.46 -8.92
C LYS A 157 -2.29 -16.22 -9.55
N LEU A 158 -1.33 -16.67 -8.75
CA LEU A 158 -0.11 -17.34 -9.22
C LEU A 158 -0.16 -18.87 -9.11
N GLY A 159 -1.25 -19.42 -8.54
CA GLY A 159 -1.42 -20.86 -8.31
C GLY A 159 -0.40 -21.43 -7.33
N ILE A 160 -0.07 -20.69 -6.26
CA ILE A 160 0.91 -21.09 -5.23
C ILE A 160 0.32 -20.93 -3.82
N SER A 161 0.95 -21.50 -2.79
CA SER A 161 0.49 -21.33 -1.41
C SER A 161 0.79 -19.93 -0.84
N GLU A 162 -0.03 -19.44 0.10
CA GLU A 162 0.24 -18.19 0.82
C GLU A 162 1.60 -18.21 1.54
N ASN A 163 2.02 -19.38 2.03
CA ASN A 163 3.33 -19.54 2.67
C ASN A 163 4.48 -19.35 1.66
N THR A 164 4.31 -19.85 0.43
CA THR A 164 5.25 -19.63 -0.68
C THR A 164 5.29 -18.15 -1.05
N VAL A 165 4.14 -17.46 -1.06
CA VAL A 165 4.08 -16.01 -1.28
C VAL A 165 4.86 -15.27 -0.20
N ARG A 166 4.63 -15.54 1.10
CA ARG A 166 5.40 -14.96 2.21
C ARG A 166 6.90 -15.16 2.04
N THR A 167 7.31 -16.39 1.73
CA THR A 167 8.72 -16.74 1.52
C THR A 167 9.34 -15.90 0.39
N HIS A 168 8.63 -15.76 -0.73
CA HIS A 168 9.06 -14.92 -1.84
C HIS A 168 9.09 -13.43 -1.48
N VAL A 169 8.13 -12.93 -0.70
CA VAL A 169 8.14 -11.53 -0.22
C VAL A 169 9.36 -11.26 0.65
N VAL A 170 9.66 -12.13 1.63
CA VAL A 170 10.82 -11.95 2.53
C VAL A 170 12.12 -11.97 1.73
N ARG A 171 12.36 -13.04 0.96
CA ARG A 171 13.60 -13.19 0.17
C ARG A 171 13.77 -12.11 -0.90
N GLY A 172 12.67 -11.69 -1.53
CA GLY A 172 12.68 -10.62 -2.52
C GLY A 172 13.03 -9.27 -1.91
N MET A 173 12.48 -8.96 -0.72
CA MET A 173 12.81 -7.74 0.01
C MET A 173 14.25 -7.74 0.52
N GLU A 174 14.76 -8.86 1.04
CA GLU A 174 16.16 -9.01 1.46
C GLU A 174 17.10 -8.78 0.29
N SER A 175 16.84 -9.42 -0.85
CA SER A 175 17.66 -9.27 -2.06
C SER A 175 17.64 -7.84 -2.59
N CYS A 176 16.48 -7.17 -2.57
CA CYS A 176 16.39 -5.77 -2.98
C CYS A 176 17.14 -4.84 -2.02
N THR A 177 17.04 -5.09 -0.71
CA THR A 177 17.71 -4.29 0.32
C THR A 177 19.22 -4.43 0.21
N GLU A 178 19.72 -5.64 -0.01
CA GLU A 178 21.14 -5.91 -0.21
C GLU A 178 21.66 -5.23 -1.49
N TYR A 179 20.91 -5.30 -2.58
CA TYR A 179 21.26 -4.63 -3.82
C TYR A 179 21.37 -3.10 -3.63
N LEU A 180 20.38 -2.49 -2.99
CA LEU A 180 20.36 -1.05 -2.73
C LEU A 180 21.52 -0.61 -1.81
N ARG A 181 21.85 -1.41 -0.77
CA ARG A 181 23.01 -1.15 0.10
C ARG A 181 24.32 -1.13 -0.67
N ARG A 182 24.53 -2.10 -1.57
CA ARG A 182 25.76 -2.17 -2.39
C ARG A 182 25.92 -0.97 -3.32
N HIS A 183 24.81 -0.34 -3.71
CA HIS A 183 24.79 0.83 -4.59
C HIS A 183 24.63 2.15 -3.82
N GLY A 184 24.84 2.15 -2.50
CA GLY A 184 24.88 3.37 -1.69
C GLY A 184 23.52 4.01 -1.38
N VAL A 185 22.41 3.35 -1.73
CA VAL A 185 21.05 3.82 -1.42
C VAL A 185 20.68 3.40 -0.01
N ASN A 186 20.88 4.30 0.95
CA ASN A 186 20.59 4.03 2.36
C ASN A 186 19.28 4.73 2.77
N ARG A 187 18.20 3.95 2.95
CA ARG A 187 16.98 4.45 3.58
C ARG A 187 17.28 4.73 5.06
N LYS A 188 17.49 6.00 5.41
CA LYS A 188 17.43 6.48 6.80
C LYS A 188 16.02 6.39 7.36
#